data_AF-A3QDV4-F1
#
_entry.id   AF-A3QDV4-F1
#
_cell.length_a   1.000
_cell.length_b   1.000
_cell.length_c   1.000
_cell.angle_alpha   90.00
_cell.angle_beta   90.00
_cell.angle_gamma   90.00
#
_symmetry.space_group_name_H-M   'P 1'
#
loop_
_entity.id
_entity.type
_entity.pdbx_description
1 polymer ?
#
loop_
_entity_poly.entity_id
_entity_poly.type
_entity_poly.pdbx_seq_one_letter_code
_entity_poly.pdbx_strand_id
1 'polypeptide(L)'
;MHCLNRRSLSVIPLLLLLLLIALSLDKSVSAAEENSESAQQTTPQPIPLLQFSGAIGPAIGEYLSEEIDHANRLPAELRPELIMIVLDTPGGLVTSLRSINQAILASKIPIACLVAPPGARAMSAGTYMLYACHIAAMAPATTLGAATPVQLGMPSSPQDSGSGSGSGSDPKESGSQDKAAQKDGAGQSTPESTPKDNKDAMAHKVLNDAVAYIRSLANLRGRNVEFAERAVIDAATLTSDEALAQNVIDLIAADPQELVAKLEGFSVVVDGKAKRLSLAGANLAPRQQSWRNRVIATITDPNIAYILMLIGIYGLLLEFYSPGIGVAGVTGGIALLVALYAFQLLPVNYAGLGLILLGIALIVAESMVPSFGILGLGGIAAFALGSLFLIDAEGGDLSISLPLIAAVTVTASGFSLWVLSSLWKARKAANVSGDDLLIGASARVVKGFEKYGLVTLGGECWQARSDSQTQTGETVIVLGRDKLTLIVTPAATLPDSDNP
;
A
#
# COMPACT_ATOMS: atom_id res chain seq x y z
N MET A 1 -17.53 53.98 -31.38
CA MET A 1 -17.56 52.57 -30.95
C MET A 1 -16.27 51.91 -31.42
N HIS A 2 -15.30 51.69 -30.52
CA HIS A 2 -14.28 50.64 -30.62
C HIS A 2 -13.49 50.65 -29.31
N CYS A 3 -13.81 49.71 -28.42
CA CYS A 3 -12.99 49.38 -27.26
C CYS A 3 -12.37 48.02 -27.55
N LEU A 4 -11.04 47.97 -27.67
CA LEU A 4 -10.27 46.74 -27.52
C LEU A 4 -8.81 47.08 -27.16
N ASN A 5 -8.39 46.43 -26.08
CA ASN A 5 -7.06 45.88 -25.85
C ASN A 5 -5.94 46.77 -25.25
N ARG A 6 -5.75 46.64 -23.94
CA ARG A 6 -4.45 46.83 -23.27
C ARG A 6 -4.46 46.19 -21.88
N ARG A 7 -3.88 44.99 -21.75
CA ARG A 7 -3.36 44.42 -20.48
C ARG A 7 -2.58 43.14 -20.79
N SER A 8 -1.37 43.30 -21.33
CA SER A 8 -0.38 42.22 -21.47
C SER A 8 1.03 42.75 -21.18
N LEU A 9 1.23 43.35 -19.99
CA LEU A 9 2.55 43.69 -19.50
C LEU A 9 2.59 43.40 -18.00
N SER A 10 3.53 42.52 -17.60
CA SER A 10 4.22 42.47 -16.29
C SER A 10 4.58 41.06 -15.79
N VAL A 11 4.82 40.08 -16.66
CA VAL A 11 5.43 38.79 -16.23
C VAL A 11 6.95 38.78 -16.47
N ILE A 12 7.41 39.47 -17.51
CA ILE A 12 8.82 39.54 -17.91
C ILE A 12 9.75 40.21 -16.87
N PRO A 13 9.38 41.34 -16.21
CA PRO A 13 10.28 41.95 -15.22
C PRO A 13 10.38 41.13 -13.92
N LEU A 14 9.35 40.34 -13.58
CA LEU A 14 9.36 39.48 -12.39
C LEU A 14 10.29 38.27 -12.59
N LEU A 15 10.31 37.70 -13.80
CA LEU A 15 11.17 36.58 -14.18
C LEU A 15 12.65 37.00 -14.27
N LEU A 16 12.93 38.22 -14.72
CA LEU A 16 14.28 38.81 -14.73
C LEU A 16 14.79 39.10 -13.30
N LEU A 17 13.92 39.55 -12.40
CA LEU A 17 14.26 39.77 -10.99
C LEU A 17 14.56 38.44 -10.27
N LEU A 18 13.78 37.38 -10.53
CA LEU A 18 14.03 36.04 -9.99
C LEU A 18 15.32 35.41 -10.53
N LEU A 19 15.65 35.64 -11.80
CA LEU A 19 16.91 35.18 -12.39
C LEU A 19 18.13 35.91 -11.77
N LEU A 20 18.02 37.21 -11.52
CA LEU A 20 19.07 38.02 -10.87
C LEU A 20 19.29 37.62 -9.40
N ILE A 21 18.23 37.24 -8.68
CA ILE A 21 18.34 36.71 -7.32
C ILE A 21 19.01 35.32 -7.35
N ALA A 22 18.66 34.45 -8.31
CA ALA A 22 19.27 33.13 -8.46
C ALA A 22 20.78 33.20 -8.79
N LEU A 23 21.21 34.20 -9.57
CA LEU A 23 22.63 34.42 -9.90
C LEU A 23 23.44 35.07 -8.77
N SER A 24 22.77 35.61 -7.74
CA SER A 24 23.43 36.30 -6.61
C SER A 24 23.70 35.38 -5.41
N LEU A 25 23.08 34.19 -5.34
CA LEU A 25 23.29 33.23 -4.24
C LEU A 25 24.51 32.31 -4.44
N ASP A 26 25.14 32.31 -5.61
CA ASP A 26 26.24 31.38 -5.95
C ASP A 26 27.65 31.95 -5.66
N LYS A 27 27.76 33.12 -5.02
CA LYS A 27 29.03 33.85 -4.82
C LYS A 27 29.39 34.20 -3.38
N SER A 28 28.93 33.41 -2.41
CA SER A 28 29.32 33.58 -1.01
C SER A 28 29.66 32.26 -0.32
N VAL A 29 30.54 31.46 -0.92
CA VAL A 29 31.41 30.50 -0.19
C VAL A 29 32.72 30.37 -0.97
N SER A 30 33.57 31.39 -0.93
CA SER A 30 34.99 31.26 -1.33
C SER A 30 35.77 32.49 -0.87
N ALA A 31 36.11 32.55 0.42
CA ALA A 31 37.26 33.29 0.95
C ALA A 31 37.26 33.19 2.48
N ALA A 32 37.78 32.09 3.02
CA ALA A 32 38.40 32.05 4.35
C ALA A 32 39.07 30.68 4.52
N GLU A 33 40.28 30.53 3.99
CA GLU A 33 41.26 29.57 4.49
C GLU A 33 42.64 29.99 3.95
N GLU A 34 43.24 30.96 4.64
CA GLU A 34 44.70 31.11 4.68
C GLU A 34 45.20 30.49 5.99
N ASN A 35 46.19 29.60 5.83
CA ASN A 35 47.18 29.16 6.80
C ASN A 35 46.71 28.49 8.10
N SER A 36 46.81 27.17 8.10
CA SER A 36 47.38 26.41 9.21
C SER A 36 48.02 25.13 8.69
N GLU A 37 49.31 25.19 8.35
CA GLU A 37 50.18 24.02 8.44
C GLU A 37 50.26 23.62 9.91
N SER A 38 49.46 22.63 10.30
CA SER A 38 49.63 21.89 11.54
C SER A 38 49.48 20.40 11.24
N ALA A 39 50.33 19.59 11.87
CA ALA A 39 50.56 18.18 11.60
C ALA A 39 49.28 17.40 11.26
N GLN A 40 49.31 16.68 10.14
CA GLN A 40 48.27 15.73 9.73
C GLN A 40 48.13 14.63 10.78
N GLN A 41 47.30 14.86 11.77
CA GLN A 41 46.58 13.80 12.46
C GLN A 41 45.51 13.34 11.48
N THR A 42 45.69 12.17 10.87
CA THR A 42 44.67 11.50 10.07
C THR A 42 43.49 11.19 10.98
N THR A 43 42.52 12.09 11.06
CA THR A 43 41.26 11.82 11.73
C THR A 43 40.62 10.63 11.03
N PRO A 44 40.28 9.54 11.74
CA PRO A 44 39.67 8.37 11.13
C PRO A 44 38.41 8.78 10.36
N GLN A 45 38.30 8.33 9.10
CA GLN A 45 37.09 8.59 8.32
C GLN A 45 35.89 7.97 9.04
N PRO A 46 34.75 8.69 9.14
CA PRO A 46 33.59 8.19 9.85
C PRO A 46 33.05 6.93 9.15
N ILE A 47 32.63 5.95 9.95
CA ILE A 47 32.05 4.69 9.48
C ILE A 47 30.62 4.96 9.05
N PRO A 48 30.24 4.81 7.77
CA PRO A 48 28.86 4.95 7.34
C PRO A 48 28.01 3.88 8.03
N LEU A 49 26.98 4.33 8.74
CA LEU A 49 26.04 3.48 9.44
C LEU A 49 24.71 3.48 8.67
N LEU A 50 24.48 2.40 7.93
CA LEU A 50 23.28 2.16 7.14
C LEU A 50 22.31 1.33 7.99
N GLN A 51 21.11 1.82 8.24
CA GLN A 51 20.13 1.11 9.09
C GLN A 51 18.80 0.97 8.37
N PHE A 52 18.18 -0.20 8.48
CA PHE A 52 16.81 -0.42 8.02
C PHE A 52 16.10 -1.49 8.86
N SER A 53 14.77 -1.37 8.95
CA SER A 53 13.89 -2.36 9.55
C SER A 53 12.71 -2.63 8.60
N GLY A 54 12.21 -3.86 8.58
CA GLY A 54 11.11 -4.32 7.73
C GLY A 54 11.57 -5.01 6.44
N ALA A 55 10.63 -5.16 5.49
CA ALA A 55 10.87 -5.92 4.28
C ALA A 55 11.88 -5.25 3.32
N ILE A 56 12.72 -6.06 2.68
CA ILE A 56 13.69 -5.62 1.67
C ILE A 56 12.96 -5.39 0.33
N GLY A 57 12.52 -4.15 0.12
CA GLY A 57 11.95 -3.67 -1.13
C GLY A 57 12.96 -2.91 -2.01
N PRO A 58 12.52 -2.39 -3.17
CA PRO A 58 13.36 -1.66 -4.11
C PRO A 58 14.04 -0.42 -3.49
N ALA A 59 13.34 0.31 -2.62
CA ALA A 59 13.89 1.48 -1.94
C ALA A 59 15.10 1.16 -1.04
N ILE A 60 15.02 0.07 -0.26
CA ILE A 60 16.14 -0.40 0.57
C ILE A 60 17.27 -0.91 -0.32
N GLY A 61 16.94 -1.65 -1.37
CA GLY A 61 17.92 -2.11 -2.36
C GLY A 61 18.72 -0.99 -2.99
N GLU A 62 18.05 0.06 -3.45
CA GLU A 62 18.70 1.24 -4.06
C GLU A 62 19.49 2.02 -3.01
N TYR A 63 18.94 2.28 -1.82
CA TYR A 63 19.64 2.95 -0.73
C TYR A 63 20.97 2.28 -0.34
N LEU A 64 20.97 0.97 -0.10
CA LEU A 64 22.19 0.26 0.29
C LEU A 64 23.20 0.21 -0.85
N SER A 65 22.74 -0.06 -2.07
CA SER A 65 23.61 -0.16 -3.24
C SER A 65 24.26 1.20 -3.58
N GLU A 66 23.48 2.29 -3.56
CA GLU A 66 23.98 3.65 -3.80
C GLU A 66 25.02 4.08 -2.77
N GLU A 67 24.81 3.77 -1.48
CA GLU A 67 25.75 4.13 -0.42
C GLU A 67 27.06 3.33 -0.50
N ILE A 68 26.97 2.03 -0.82
CA ILE A 68 28.16 1.20 -1.06
C ILE A 68 28.92 1.71 -2.28
N ASP A 69 28.23 2.00 -3.38
CA ASP A 69 28.85 2.51 -4.60
C ASP A 69 29.46 3.90 -4.42
N HIS A 70 28.79 4.76 -3.67
CA HIS A 70 29.31 6.08 -3.32
C HIS A 70 30.63 5.94 -2.55
N ALA A 71 30.66 5.08 -1.52
CA ALA A 71 31.87 4.80 -0.75
C ALA A 71 32.99 4.19 -1.62
N ASN A 72 32.66 3.30 -2.55
CA ASN A 72 33.61 2.69 -3.49
C ASN A 72 34.26 3.70 -4.46
N ARG A 73 33.57 4.79 -4.80
CA ARG A 73 34.05 5.84 -5.71
C ARG A 73 34.96 6.87 -5.02
N LEU A 74 34.99 6.90 -3.70
CA LEU A 74 35.90 7.78 -2.97
C LEU A 74 37.37 7.44 -3.31
N PRO A 75 38.25 8.47 -3.37
CA PRO A 75 39.70 8.28 -3.39
C PRO A 75 40.15 7.37 -2.24
N ALA A 76 41.21 6.60 -2.44
CA ALA A 76 41.63 5.59 -1.46
C ALA A 76 41.90 6.17 -0.07
N GLU A 77 42.43 7.40 0.01
CA GLU A 77 42.70 8.10 1.28
C GLU A 77 41.42 8.56 2.01
N LEU A 78 40.30 8.68 1.30
CA LEU A 78 39.01 9.16 1.84
C LEU A 78 38.01 8.02 2.07
N ARG A 79 38.36 6.78 1.72
CA ARG A 79 37.46 5.65 1.96
C ARG A 79 37.36 5.36 3.46
N PRO A 80 36.15 5.11 3.98
CA PRO A 80 36.01 4.63 5.34
C PRO A 80 36.67 3.26 5.49
N GLU A 81 37.12 2.96 6.71
CA GLU A 81 37.76 1.68 7.02
C GLU A 81 36.77 0.51 6.99
N LEU A 82 35.48 0.80 7.23
CA LEU A 82 34.37 -0.12 7.34
C LEU A 82 33.07 0.56 6.89
N ILE A 83 32.14 -0.19 6.30
CA ILE A 83 30.72 0.18 6.20
C ILE A 83 29.93 -0.71 7.16
N MET A 84 29.06 -0.11 7.96
CA MET A 84 28.20 -0.83 8.90
C MET A 84 26.76 -0.86 8.39
N ILE A 85 26.17 -2.06 8.29
CA ILE A 85 24.76 -2.27 7.97
C ILE A 85 24.08 -2.88 9.19
N VAL A 86 23.10 -2.19 9.75
CA VAL A 86 22.24 -2.72 10.81
C VAL A 86 20.90 -3.09 10.20
N LEU A 87 20.45 -4.32 10.46
CA LEU A 87 19.22 -4.84 9.88
C LEU A 87 18.31 -5.52 10.89
N ASP A 88 17.01 -5.36 10.64
CA ASP A 88 15.93 -6.16 11.21
C ASP A 88 14.91 -6.44 10.10
N THR A 89 14.87 -7.66 9.59
CA THR A 89 14.06 -7.97 8.40
C THR A 89 13.44 -9.37 8.43
N PRO A 90 12.16 -9.49 8.04
CA PRO A 90 11.54 -10.80 7.79
C PRO A 90 11.94 -11.39 6.44
N GLY A 91 12.57 -10.62 5.54
CA GLY A 91 12.81 -11.00 4.15
C GLY A 91 12.47 -9.90 3.17
N GLY A 92 12.27 -10.26 1.90
CA GLY A 92 11.88 -9.31 0.87
C GLY A 92 12.06 -9.85 -0.54
N LEU A 93 12.09 -8.93 -1.51
CA LEU A 93 12.17 -9.29 -2.92
C LEU A 93 13.54 -9.86 -3.27
N VAL A 94 13.54 -10.99 -3.98
CA VAL A 94 14.77 -11.63 -4.48
C VAL A 94 15.57 -10.69 -5.39
N THR A 95 14.91 -9.86 -6.18
CA THR A 95 15.57 -8.86 -7.05
C THR A 95 16.36 -7.84 -6.24
N SER A 96 15.77 -7.27 -5.19
CA SER A 96 16.44 -6.33 -4.28
C SER A 96 17.60 -6.99 -3.54
N LEU A 97 17.39 -8.22 -3.04
CA LEU A 97 18.44 -9.01 -2.41
C LEU A 97 19.65 -9.22 -3.33
N ARG A 98 19.41 -9.64 -4.58
CA ARG A 98 20.48 -9.93 -5.54
C ARG A 98 21.30 -8.66 -5.84
N SER A 99 20.64 -7.52 -6.01
CA SER A 99 21.31 -6.22 -6.22
C SER A 99 22.17 -5.82 -5.01
N ILE A 100 21.63 -5.94 -3.80
CA ILE A 100 22.37 -5.65 -2.56
C ILE A 100 23.60 -6.56 -2.44
N ASN A 101 23.42 -7.86 -2.62
CA ASN A 101 24.52 -8.81 -2.51
C ASN A 101 25.58 -8.57 -3.60
N GLN A 102 25.19 -8.19 -4.81
CA GLN A 102 26.15 -7.79 -5.85
C GLN A 102 26.95 -6.56 -5.42
N ALA A 103 26.31 -5.54 -4.86
CA ALA A 103 27.01 -4.36 -4.33
C ALA A 103 27.96 -4.73 -3.18
N ILE A 104 27.54 -5.61 -2.26
CA ILE A 104 28.39 -6.10 -1.16
C ILE A 104 29.62 -6.84 -1.70
N LEU A 105 29.42 -7.75 -2.66
CA LEU A 105 30.49 -8.55 -3.26
C LEU A 105 31.47 -7.70 -4.09
N ALA A 106 30.99 -6.60 -4.70
CA ALA A 106 31.80 -5.65 -5.46
C ALA A 106 32.45 -4.56 -4.58
N SER A 107 32.22 -4.57 -3.27
CA SER A 107 32.71 -3.51 -2.39
C SER A 107 34.22 -3.58 -2.17
N LYS A 108 34.87 -2.43 -2.32
CA LYS A 108 36.31 -2.22 -2.03
C LYS A 108 36.57 -1.94 -0.55
N ILE A 109 35.51 -1.85 0.24
CA ILE A 109 35.54 -1.53 1.67
C ILE A 109 34.91 -2.71 2.40
N PRO A 110 35.50 -3.19 3.52
CA PRO A 110 34.86 -4.20 4.33
C PRO A 110 33.45 -3.77 4.76
N ILE A 111 32.49 -4.69 4.71
CA ILE A 111 31.11 -4.45 5.12
C ILE A 111 30.77 -5.38 6.28
N ALA A 112 30.43 -4.80 7.43
CA ALA A 112 29.91 -5.51 8.58
C ALA A 112 28.39 -5.40 8.62
N CYS A 113 27.72 -6.54 8.78
CA CYS A 113 26.28 -6.62 8.95
C CYS A 113 25.96 -7.05 10.38
N LEU A 114 25.10 -6.29 11.04
CA LEU A 114 24.67 -6.53 12.42
C LEU A 114 23.14 -6.72 12.46
N VAL A 115 22.69 -7.88 12.92
CA VAL A 115 21.27 -8.08 13.26
C VAL A 115 21.02 -7.45 14.63
N ALA A 116 20.31 -6.34 14.66
CA ALA A 116 20.05 -5.57 15.89
C ALA A 116 18.82 -4.66 15.70
N PRO A 117 18.17 -4.21 16.78
CA PRO A 117 18.47 -4.42 18.22
C PRO A 117 18.14 -5.85 18.72
N PRO A 118 18.33 -6.17 20.02
CA PRO A 118 17.79 -7.41 20.58
C PRO A 118 16.31 -7.62 20.24
N GLY A 119 15.94 -8.84 19.82
CA GLY A 119 14.63 -9.16 19.27
C GLY A 119 14.52 -9.03 17.74
N ALA A 120 15.49 -8.37 17.09
CA ALA A 120 15.57 -8.28 15.64
C ALA A 120 15.81 -9.62 14.96
N ARG A 121 15.53 -9.66 13.66
CA ARG A 121 15.61 -10.88 12.86
C ARG A 121 16.35 -10.65 11.55
N ALA A 122 16.98 -11.69 11.02
CA ALA A 122 17.52 -11.71 9.66
C ALA A 122 16.99 -12.93 8.92
N MET A 123 15.71 -12.91 8.59
CA MET A 123 15.01 -14.02 7.97
C MET A 123 15.03 -13.91 6.44
N SER A 124 14.86 -15.03 5.75
CA SER A 124 14.75 -15.06 4.29
C SER A 124 15.91 -14.33 3.61
N ALA A 125 15.63 -13.26 2.85
CA ALA A 125 16.64 -12.41 2.23
C ALA A 125 17.68 -11.84 3.21
N GLY A 126 17.32 -11.57 4.46
CA GLY A 126 18.27 -11.13 5.50
C GLY A 126 19.38 -12.15 5.77
N THR A 127 19.07 -13.46 5.71
CA THR A 127 20.07 -14.52 5.88
C THR A 127 21.09 -14.48 4.73
N TYR A 128 20.62 -14.36 3.48
CA TYR A 128 21.50 -14.23 2.33
C TYR A 128 22.40 -12.99 2.40
N MET A 129 21.87 -11.87 2.91
CA MET A 129 22.68 -10.67 3.14
C MET A 129 23.79 -10.93 4.15
N LEU A 130 23.48 -11.50 5.32
CA LEU A 130 24.51 -11.85 6.32
C LEU A 130 25.61 -12.74 5.72
N TYR A 131 25.21 -13.76 4.95
CA TYR A 131 26.14 -14.65 4.28
C TYR A 131 27.00 -13.94 3.22
N ALA A 132 26.52 -12.87 2.60
CA ALA A 132 27.29 -12.08 1.64
C ALA A 132 28.28 -11.10 2.30
N CYS A 133 27.93 -10.54 3.47
CA CYS A 133 28.73 -9.52 4.16
C CYS A 133 30.12 -10.05 4.53
N HIS A 134 31.10 -9.15 4.61
CA HIS A 134 32.46 -9.51 4.97
C HIS A 134 32.53 -9.96 6.43
N ILE A 135 31.78 -9.28 7.29
CA ILE A 135 31.63 -9.59 8.70
C ILE A 135 30.14 -9.72 8.99
N ALA A 136 29.77 -10.77 9.69
CA ALA A 136 28.42 -11.10 10.12
C ALA A 136 28.37 -11.07 11.65
N ALA A 137 27.47 -10.29 12.21
CA ALA A 137 27.29 -10.15 13.64
C ALA A 137 25.81 -10.12 14.03
N MET A 138 25.55 -10.50 15.27
CA MET A 138 24.19 -10.52 15.84
C MET A 138 24.19 -9.93 17.25
N ALA A 139 23.16 -9.17 17.58
CA ALA A 139 22.87 -8.81 18.96
C ALA A 139 22.32 -10.02 19.74
N PRO A 140 22.49 -10.06 21.07
CA PRO A 140 21.85 -11.08 21.89
C PRO A 140 20.33 -11.13 21.66
N ALA A 141 19.74 -12.32 21.77
CA ALA A 141 18.31 -12.54 21.55
C ALA A 141 17.80 -12.13 20.16
N THR A 142 18.62 -12.30 19.12
CA THR A 142 18.21 -12.18 17.70
C THR A 142 18.19 -13.54 17.02
N THR A 143 17.53 -13.61 15.86
CA THR A 143 17.36 -14.87 15.11
C THR A 143 17.68 -14.71 13.62
N LEU A 144 18.22 -15.75 12.99
CA LEU A 144 18.44 -15.81 11.54
C LEU A 144 17.95 -17.15 10.96
N GLY A 145 17.73 -17.22 9.64
CA GLY A 145 17.35 -18.43 8.93
C GLY A 145 16.04 -18.28 8.14
N ALA A 146 15.28 -19.39 8.01
CA ALA A 146 14.06 -19.46 7.19
C ALA A 146 14.25 -18.83 5.80
N ALA A 147 15.23 -19.34 5.07
CA ALA A 147 15.72 -18.84 3.79
C ALA A 147 15.02 -19.46 2.58
N THR A 148 13.95 -20.23 2.78
CA THR A 148 13.20 -20.89 1.71
C THR A 148 12.55 -19.87 0.77
N PRO A 149 12.79 -19.94 -0.55
CA PRO A 149 12.12 -19.07 -1.50
C PRO A 149 10.64 -19.44 -1.62
N VAL A 150 9.77 -18.46 -1.47
CA VAL A 150 8.33 -18.59 -1.71
C VAL A 150 7.95 -17.87 -2.99
N GLN A 151 7.10 -18.51 -3.80
CA GLN A 151 6.66 -17.96 -5.07
C GLN A 151 5.23 -17.46 -4.91
N LEU A 152 5.10 -16.13 -4.86
CA LEU A 152 3.86 -15.46 -4.53
C LEU A 152 2.84 -15.60 -5.68
N GLY A 153 1.64 -16.10 -5.38
CA GLY A 153 0.56 -16.30 -6.35
C GLY A 153 0.05 -17.74 -6.52
N MET A 154 0.50 -18.69 -5.70
CA MET A 154 -0.08 -20.03 -5.63
C MET A 154 -0.57 -20.32 -4.22
N PRO A 155 -1.82 -20.80 -4.03
CA PRO A 155 -2.27 -21.21 -2.71
C PRO A 155 -1.34 -22.32 -2.22
N SER A 156 -0.71 -22.09 -1.07
CA SER A 156 0.02 -23.09 -0.31
C SER A 156 -0.94 -24.26 -0.09
N SER A 157 -0.69 -25.37 -0.79
CA SER A 157 -1.46 -26.58 -0.54
C SER A 157 -1.15 -27.00 0.90
N PRO A 158 -2.15 -27.35 1.73
CA PRO A 158 -1.89 -27.83 3.07
C PRO A 158 -0.94 -29.01 2.97
N GLN A 159 0.25 -28.84 3.53
CA GLN A 159 1.24 -29.90 3.64
C GLN A 159 0.63 -30.96 4.55
N ASP A 160 0.38 -32.15 3.98
CA ASP A 160 -0.10 -33.34 4.71
C ASP A 160 0.90 -33.68 5.82
N SER A 161 0.68 -33.09 6.98
CA SER A 161 1.30 -33.46 8.24
C SER A 161 0.46 -34.59 8.83
N GLY A 162 0.66 -35.78 8.28
CA GLY A 162 -0.05 -37.01 8.67
C GLY A 162 0.90 -38.16 8.94
N SER A 163 1.76 -38.03 9.95
CA SER A 163 2.39 -39.19 10.59
C SER A 163 1.50 -39.65 11.74
N GLY A 164 0.99 -40.89 11.68
CA GLY A 164 0.48 -41.57 12.87
C GLY A 164 -0.63 -42.60 12.67
N SER A 165 -0.22 -43.88 12.59
CA SER A 165 -0.92 -45.07 13.08
C SER A 165 -2.01 -45.71 12.20
N GLY A 166 -1.73 -46.94 11.74
CA GLY A 166 -2.70 -47.83 11.10
C GLY A 166 -2.04 -49.11 10.60
N SER A 167 -1.80 -50.06 11.50
CA SER A 167 -1.34 -51.43 11.24
C SER A 167 -2.27 -52.19 10.30
N GLY A 168 -1.73 -53.04 9.40
CA GLY A 168 -2.52 -54.13 8.80
C GLY A 168 -2.10 -54.62 7.40
N SER A 169 -1.37 -55.75 7.40
CA SER A 169 -1.43 -56.88 6.44
C SER A 169 -1.07 -56.71 4.95
N ASP A 170 0.06 -57.35 4.66
CA ASP A 170 0.37 -58.32 3.59
C ASP A 170 0.90 -57.89 2.21
N PRO A 171 1.95 -58.58 1.71
CA PRO A 171 2.62 -58.26 0.45
C PRO A 171 2.13 -59.16 -0.70
N LYS A 172 2.08 -58.60 -1.92
CA LYS A 172 2.13 -59.41 -3.14
C LYS A 172 3.27 -59.01 -4.04
N GLU A 173 4.19 -59.96 -4.09
CA GLU A 173 5.26 -60.22 -5.03
C GLU A 173 4.86 -60.24 -6.51
N SER A 174 5.88 -59.93 -7.32
CA SER A 174 6.30 -60.62 -8.54
C SER A 174 5.58 -60.35 -9.86
N GLY A 175 6.41 -60.08 -10.88
CA GLY A 175 6.02 -60.11 -12.28
C GLY A 175 7.02 -59.43 -13.21
N SER A 176 8.28 -59.86 -13.20
CA SER A 176 9.22 -59.58 -14.28
C SER A 176 8.73 -60.24 -15.58
N GLN A 177 8.92 -59.59 -16.72
CA GLN A 177 9.35 -60.27 -17.94
C GLN A 177 9.87 -59.29 -19.01
N ASP A 178 11.14 -59.52 -19.35
CA ASP A 178 11.84 -58.98 -20.50
C ASP A 178 11.16 -59.29 -21.83
N LYS A 179 11.14 -58.33 -22.75
CA LYS A 179 11.36 -58.58 -24.19
C LYS A 179 12.11 -57.41 -24.82
N ALA A 180 13.35 -57.68 -25.19
CA ALA A 180 14.11 -56.91 -26.16
C ALA A 180 13.72 -57.32 -27.59
N ALA A 181 13.46 -56.36 -28.47
CA ALA A 181 13.90 -56.34 -29.88
C ALA A 181 13.41 -55.08 -30.64
N GLN A 182 14.37 -54.18 -30.89
CA GLN A 182 14.71 -53.60 -32.20
C GLN A 182 13.70 -52.70 -32.97
N LYS A 183 14.03 -51.40 -32.93
CA LYS A 183 14.17 -50.41 -34.03
C LYS A 183 13.10 -50.28 -35.13
N ASP A 184 12.52 -49.07 -35.14
CA ASP A 184 12.52 -48.07 -36.23
C ASP A 184 11.11 -47.51 -36.47
N GLY A 185 10.95 -46.20 -36.30
CA GLY A 185 9.71 -45.51 -36.64
C GLY A 185 9.56 -44.19 -35.90
N ALA A 186 9.71 -43.10 -36.65
CA ALA A 186 9.48 -41.73 -36.20
C ALA A 186 8.11 -41.59 -35.51
N GLY A 187 8.13 -40.99 -34.33
CA GLY A 187 6.95 -40.72 -33.52
C GLY A 187 7.34 -39.81 -32.38
N GLN A 188 7.42 -38.53 -32.69
CA GLN A 188 7.63 -37.45 -31.73
C GLN A 188 6.38 -37.37 -30.84
N SER A 189 6.38 -38.10 -29.72
CA SER A 189 5.43 -37.90 -28.63
C SER A 189 6.19 -37.38 -27.43
N THR A 190 6.37 -36.06 -27.37
CA THR A 190 6.60 -35.34 -26.12
C THR A 190 5.54 -35.81 -25.11
N PRO A 191 5.92 -36.29 -23.91
CA PRO A 191 4.95 -36.49 -22.85
C PRO A 191 4.37 -35.12 -22.54
N GLU A 192 3.06 -34.98 -22.70
CA GLU A 192 2.31 -33.79 -22.32
C GLU A 192 2.38 -33.70 -20.78
N SER A 193 3.38 -32.98 -20.27
CA SER A 193 3.60 -32.81 -18.84
C SER A 193 2.38 -32.14 -18.24
N THR A 194 1.77 -32.75 -17.23
CA THR A 194 0.57 -32.19 -16.60
C THR A 194 0.90 -30.85 -15.93
N PRO A 195 -0.09 -29.95 -15.73
CA PRO A 195 0.13 -28.67 -15.06
C PRO A 195 0.74 -28.81 -13.64
N LYS A 196 0.60 -29.97 -12.99
CA LYS A 196 1.16 -30.27 -11.68
C LYS A 196 2.66 -30.61 -11.76
N ASP A 197 3.04 -31.46 -12.71
CA ASP A 197 4.46 -31.85 -12.92
C ASP A 197 5.35 -30.63 -13.26
N ASN A 198 4.81 -29.69 -14.04
CA ASN A 198 5.54 -28.47 -14.41
C ASN A 198 5.68 -27.49 -13.23
N LYS A 199 4.68 -27.43 -12.34
CA LYS A 199 4.72 -26.60 -11.11
C LYS A 199 5.74 -27.13 -10.12
N ASP A 200 5.75 -28.44 -9.90
CA ASP A 200 6.71 -29.08 -9.01
C ASP A 200 8.14 -28.93 -9.56
N ALA A 201 8.33 -29.10 -10.87
CA ALA A 201 9.62 -28.86 -11.53
C ALA A 201 10.12 -27.41 -11.38
N MET A 202 9.25 -26.41 -11.47
CA MET A 202 9.63 -25.00 -11.26
C MET A 202 9.99 -24.70 -9.80
N ALA A 203 9.21 -25.20 -8.84
CA ALA A 203 9.53 -25.05 -7.42
C ALA A 203 10.88 -25.69 -7.07
N HIS A 204 11.15 -26.89 -7.59
CA HIS A 204 12.45 -27.55 -7.43
C HIS A 204 13.60 -26.75 -8.06
N LYS A 205 13.41 -26.13 -9.23
CA LYS A 205 14.44 -25.27 -9.85
C LYS A 205 14.75 -24.05 -9.00
N VAL A 206 13.73 -23.38 -8.49
CA VAL A 206 13.89 -22.18 -7.63
C VAL A 206 14.58 -22.55 -6.33
N LEU A 207 14.18 -23.66 -5.71
CA LEU A 207 14.82 -24.18 -4.50
C LEU A 207 16.29 -24.51 -4.75
N ASN A 208 16.61 -25.23 -5.83
CA ASN A 208 17.98 -25.61 -6.16
C ASN A 208 18.86 -24.38 -6.47
N ASP A 209 18.33 -23.36 -7.15
CA ASP A 209 19.05 -22.10 -7.37
C ASP A 209 19.32 -21.38 -6.03
N ALA A 210 18.33 -21.33 -5.14
CA ALA A 210 18.45 -20.72 -3.82
C ALA A 210 19.50 -21.42 -2.94
N VAL A 211 19.51 -22.76 -2.95
CA VAL A 211 20.53 -23.58 -2.25
C VAL A 211 21.91 -23.34 -2.85
N ALA A 212 22.05 -23.41 -4.18
CA ALA A 212 23.33 -23.16 -4.84
C ALA A 212 23.87 -21.76 -4.52
N TYR A 213 22.97 -20.76 -4.51
CA TYR A 213 23.34 -19.38 -4.23
C TYR A 213 23.84 -19.20 -2.79
N ILE A 214 23.11 -19.68 -1.79
CA ILE A 214 23.53 -19.49 -0.39
C ILE A 214 24.80 -20.28 -0.08
N ARG A 215 24.96 -21.48 -0.63
CA ARG A 215 26.17 -22.29 -0.49
C ARG A 215 27.38 -21.59 -1.11
N SER A 216 27.20 -20.91 -2.24
CA SER A 216 28.26 -20.11 -2.86
C SER A 216 28.73 -18.97 -1.94
N LEU A 217 27.79 -18.23 -1.33
CA LEU A 217 28.11 -17.18 -0.36
C LEU A 217 28.79 -17.73 0.90
N ALA A 218 28.29 -18.85 1.42
CA ALA A 218 28.87 -19.55 2.57
C ALA A 218 30.33 -19.96 2.33
N ASN A 219 30.60 -20.61 1.19
CA ASN A 219 31.95 -21.00 0.80
C ASN A 219 32.87 -19.79 0.61
N LEU A 220 32.37 -18.74 -0.06
CA LEU A 220 33.15 -17.52 -0.29
C LEU A 220 33.61 -16.87 1.02
N ARG A 221 32.77 -16.94 2.07
CA ARG A 221 33.03 -16.30 3.36
C ARG A 221 33.53 -17.26 4.44
N GLY A 222 33.71 -18.55 4.12
CA GLY A 222 34.14 -19.57 5.08
C GLY A 222 33.12 -19.83 6.20
N ARG A 223 31.82 -19.64 5.91
CA ARG A 223 30.72 -19.86 6.86
C ARG A 223 30.10 -21.24 6.68
N ASN A 224 29.40 -21.71 7.69
CA ASN A 224 28.75 -23.02 7.72
C ASN A 224 27.81 -23.23 6.52
N VAL A 225 28.17 -24.16 5.65
CA VAL A 225 27.47 -24.46 4.40
C VAL A 225 26.28 -25.37 4.67
N GLU A 226 26.40 -26.30 5.61
CA GLU A 226 25.37 -27.24 6.01
C GLU A 226 24.16 -26.52 6.62
N PHE A 227 24.39 -25.55 7.49
CA PHE A 227 23.32 -24.70 8.00
C PHE A 227 22.73 -23.82 6.90
N ALA A 228 23.56 -23.23 6.03
CA ALA A 228 23.07 -22.42 4.91
C ALA A 228 22.07 -23.20 4.04
N GLU A 229 22.37 -24.46 3.75
CA GLU A 229 21.49 -25.35 3.00
C GLU A 229 20.21 -25.70 3.76
N ARG A 230 20.30 -26.08 5.04
CA ARG A 230 19.12 -26.36 5.89
C ARG A 230 18.22 -25.14 6.09
N ALA A 231 18.80 -23.94 6.14
CA ALA A 231 18.03 -22.71 6.23
C ALA A 231 17.09 -22.54 5.02
N VAL A 232 17.49 -23.05 3.84
CA VAL A 232 16.71 -22.99 2.60
C VAL A 232 15.78 -24.20 2.44
N ILE A 233 16.25 -25.42 2.71
CA ILE A 233 15.47 -26.65 2.49
C ILE A 233 14.45 -26.87 3.62
N ASP A 234 14.88 -26.75 4.87
CA ASP A 234 14.08 -27.09 6.06
C ASP A 234 13.52 -25.85 6.76
N ALA A 235 13.72 -24.66 6.19
CA ALA A 235 13.44 -23.37 6.82
C ALA A 235 14.08 -23.22 8.22
N ALA A 236 15.23 -23.87 8.45
CA ALA A 236 15.88 -23.89 9.76
C ALA A 236 16.29 -22.48 10.23
N THR A 237 16.23 -22.27 11.55
CA THR A 237 16.59 -21.01 12.22
C THR A 237 17.59 -21.23 13.34
N LEU A 238 18.40 -20.21 13.64
CA LEU A 238 19.33 -20.19 14.77
C LEU A 238 19.17 -18.91 15.59
N THR A 239 19.42 -19.03 16.90
CA THR A 239 19.67 -17.91 17.80
C THR A 239 21.09 -17.35 17.62
N SER A 240 21.36 -16.16 18.13
CA SER A 240 22.69 -15.53 18.09
C SER A 240 23.82 -16.43 18.63
N ASP A 241 23.58 -17.16 19.72
CA ASP A 241 24.57 -18.03 20.36
C ASP A 241 24.85 -19.29 19.53
N GLU A 242 23.80 -19.92 19.00
CA GLU A 242 23.95 -21.09 18.13
C GLU A 242 24.61 -20.73 16.80
N ALA A 243 24.29 -19.55 16.25
CA ALA A 243 24.87 -19.04 15.02
C ALA A 243 26.39 -18.82 15.17
N LEU A 244 26.83 -18.27 16.31
CA LEU A 244 28.24 -18.11 16.60
C LEU A 244 28.92 -19.48 16.78
N ALA A 245 28.30 -20.38 17.56
CA ALA A 245 28.84 -21.71 17.82
C ALA A 245 28.97 -22.57 16.55
N GLN A 246 28.05 -22.39 15.60
CA GLN A 246 28.06 -23.11 14.32
C GLN A 246 28.89 -22.42 13.23
N ASN A 247 29.58 -21.31 13.50
CA ASN A 247 30.34 -20.54 12.50
C ASN A 247 29.46 -20.03 11.33
N VAL A 248 28.25 -19.56 11.67
CA VAL A 248 27.33 -18.87 10.75
C VAL A 248 27.56 -17.36 10.81
N ILE A 249 27.95 -16.85 11.98
CA ILE A 249 28.35 -15.45 12.20
C ILE A 249 29.74 -15.39 12.82
N ASP A 250 30.37 -14.23 12.74
CA ASP A 250 31.71 -13.98 13.25
C ASP A 250 31.70 -13.54 14.73
N LEU A 251 30.71 -12.73 15.13
CA LEU A 251 30.70 -12.06 16.44
C LEU A 251 29.28 -11.84 16.99
N ILE A 252 29.17 -11.76 18.32
CA ILE A 252 27.99 -11.23 19.00
C ILE A 252 28.32 -9.83 19.54
N ALA A 253 27.44 -8.86 19.31
CA ALA A 253 27.55 -7.48 19.80
C ALA A 253 26.16 -6.85 19.95
N ALA A 254 25.86 -6.24 21.09
CA ALA A 254 24.53 -5.71 21.40
C ALA A 254 24.14 -4.49 20.55
N ASP A 255 25.12 -3.68 20.17
CA ASP A 255 24.93 -2.46 19.39
C ASP A 255 26.09 -2.19 18.41
N PRO A 256 25.93 -1.25 17.47
CA PRO A 256 26.97 -0.92 16.49
C PRO A 256 28.28 -0.44 17.10
N GLN A 257 28.22 0.25 18.24
CA GLN A 257 29.40 0.78 18.93
C GLN A 257 30.23 -0.35 19.53
N GLU A 258 29.58 -1.32 20.19
CA GLU A 258 30.23 -2.52 20.72
C GLU A 258 30.86 -3.33 19.60
N LEU A 259 30.17 -3.47 18.46
CA LEU A 259 30.71 -4.19 17.31
C LEU A 259 31.96 -3.52 16.76
N VAL A 260 31.97 -2.19 16.60
CA VAL A 260 33.16 -1.44 16.18
C VAL A 260 34.32 -1.67 17.14
N ALA A 261 34.07 -1.65 18.46
CA ALA A 261 35.11 -1.92 19.45
C ALA A 261 35.68 -3.34 19.35
N LYS A 262 34.83 -4.34 19.09
CA LYS A 262 35.23 -5.75 18.90
C LYS A 262 35.97 -6.00 17.58
N LEU A 263 35.75 -5.15 16.58
CA LEU A 263 36.37 -5.26 15.25
C LEU A 263 37.74 -4.58 15.15
N GLU A 264 38.19 -3.88 16.19
CA GLU A 264 39.54 -3.30 16.23
C GLU A 264 40.61 -4.38 16.05
N GLY A 265 41.46 -4.24 15.04
CA GLY A 265 42.49 -5.22 14.71
C GLY A 265 41.97 -6.52 14.09
N PHE A 266 40.68 -6.63 13.78
CA PHE A 266 40.10 -7.79 13.11
C PHE A 266 40.65 -7.91 11.68
N SER A 267 40.96 -9.12 11.23
CA SER A 267 41.47 -9.36 9.87
C SER A 267 40.34 -9.84 8.96
N VAL A 268 40.14 -9.12 7.85
CA VAL A 268 39.07 -9.37 6.89
C VAL A 268 39.64 -9.43 5.47
N VAL A 269 39.12 -10.32 4.63
CA VAL A 269 39.55 -10.43 3.23
C VAL A 269 38.64 -9.56 2.35
N VAL A 270 39.23 -8.58 1.67
CA VAL A 270 38.55 -7.71 0.68
C VAL A 270 39.36 -7.74 -0.60
N ASP A 271 38.70 -7.96 -1.75
CA ASP A 271 39.35 -8.13 -3.06
C ASP A 271 40.51 -9.16 -3.04
N GLY A 272 40.34 -10.25 -2.27
CA GLY A 272 41.35 -11.30 -2.12
C GLY A 272 42.59 -10.90 -1.28
N LYS A 273 42.59 -9.71 -0.68
CA LYS A 273 43.67 -9.22 0.19
C LYS A 273 43.22 -9.20 1.64
N ALA A 274 44.05 -9.73 2.53
CA ALA A 274 43.84 -9.58 3.96
C ALA A 274 44.09 -8.13 4.36
N LYS A 275 43.06 -7.48 4.91
CA LYS A 275 43.10 -6.15 5.50
C LYS A 275 42.87 -6.29 7.00
N ARG A 276 43.67 -5.59 7.82
CA ARG A 276 43.45 -5.49 9.27
C ARG A 276 42.71 -4.18 9.54
N LEU A 277 41.60 -4.25 10.26
CA LEU A 277 40.77 -3.09 10.56
C LEU A 277 41.43 -2.22 11.63
N SER A 278 41.40 -0.90 11.42
CA SER A 278 41.83 0.13 12.35
C SER A 278 40.67 1.09 12.56
N LEU A 279 39.88 0.87 13.61
CA LEU A 279 38.63 1.55 13.91
C LEU A 279 38.71 2.41 15.18
N ALA A 280 39.85 2.43 15.87
CA ALA A 280 40.07 3.23 17.07
C ALA A 280 39.74 4.71 16.83
N GLY A 281 38.78 5.25 17.59
CA GLY A 281 38.33 6.64 17.46
C GLY A 281 37.47 6.93 16.23
N ALA A 282 37.06 5.92 15.46
CA ALA A 282 36.14 6.09 14.35
C ALA A 282 34.72 6.36 14.88
N ASN A 283 34.10 7.43 14.38
CA ASN A 283 32.72 7.76 14.70
C ASN A 283 31.77 7.08 13.72
N LEU A 284 30.65 6.58 14.21
CA LEU A 284 29.55 6.12 13.37
C LEU A 284 28.81 7.34 12.81
N ALA A 285 28.67 7.40 11.48
CA ALA A 285 27.91 8.43 10.78
C ALA A 285 26.61 7.82 10.22
N PRO A 286 25.46 8.01 10.88
CA PRO A 286 24.17 7.56 10.37
C PRO A 286 23.90 8.15 9.00
N ARG A 287 23.64 7.29 8.01
CA ARG A 287 23.28 7.74 6.65
C ARG A 287 21.77 7.72 6.51
N GLN A 288 21.17 8.89 6.33
CA GLN A 288 19.74 8.97 6.07
C GLN A 288 19.44 8.53 4.64
N GLN A 289 18.29 7.87 4.46
CA GLN A 289 17.79 7.57 3.13
C GLN A 289 17.57 8.87 2.35
N SER A 290 17.94 8.89 1.07
CA SER A 290 17.72 10.03 0.18
C SER A 290 16.22 10.35 0.05
N TRP A 291 15.86 11.58 -0.33
CA TRP A 291 14.46 11.95 -0.52
C TRP A 291 13.76 11.08 -1.57
N ARG A 292 14.50 10.67 -2.60
CA ARG A 292 14.04 9.75 -3.65
C ARG A 292 13.71 8.39 -3.06
N ASN A 293 14.60 7.83 -2.24
CA ASN A 293 14.39 6.52 -1.63
C ASN A 293 13.22 6.56 -0.63
N ARG A 294 13.03 7.68 0.07
CA ARG A 294 11.83 7.90 0.89
C ARG A 294 10.54 7.92 0.06
N VAL A 295 10.54 8.58 -1.10
CA VAL A 295 9.38 8.60 -2.00
C VAL A 295 9.08 7.19 -2.53
N ILE A 296 10.10 6.46 -2.98
CA ILE A 296 9.92 5.07 -3.46
C ILE A 296 9.41 4.18 -2.33
N ALA A 297 9.95 4.30 -1.11
CA ALA A 297 9.48 3.57 0.06
C ALA A 297 8.01 3.89 0.38
N THR A 298 7.64 5.17 0.33
CA THR A 298 6.26 5.65 0.56
C THR A 298 5.30 5.09 -0.49
N ILE A 299 5.69 5.08 -1.77
CA ILE A 299 4.86 4.57 -2.87
C ILE A 299 4.74 3.05 -2.81
N THR A 300 5.78 2.35 -2.37
CA THR A 300 5.81 0.88 -2.27
C THR A 300 5.13 0.36 -1.01
N ASP A 301 4.72 1.25 -0.09
CA ASP A 301 3.92 0.86 1.07
C ASP A 301 2.51 0.41 0.64
N PRO A 302 2.08 -0.82 1.00
CA PRO A 302 0.78 -1.37 0.65
C PRO A 302 -0.42 -0.50 1.04
N ASN A 303 -0.37 0.14 2.21
CA ASN A 303 -1.46 0.99 2.71
C ASN A 303 -1.56 2.28 1.90
N ILE A 304 -0.43 2.90 1.59
CA ILE A 304 -0.37 4.12 0.79
C ILE A 304 -0.78 3.81 -0.66
N ALA A 305 -0.30 2.72 -1.25
CA ALA A 305 -0.73 2.28 -2.58
C ALA A 305 -2.26 2.04 -2.62
N TYR A 306 -2.83 1.42 -1.60
CA TYR A 306 -4.28 1.23 -1.46
C TYR A 306 -5.03 2.56 -1.33
N ILE A 307 -4.56 3.49 -0.50
CA ILE A 307 -5.17 4.83 -0.37
C ILE A 307 -5.10 5.61 -1.69
N LEU A 308 -3.95 5.59 -2.38
CA LEU A 308 -3.78 6.23 -3.68
C LEU A 308 -4.69 5.62 -4.74
N MET A 309 -4.90 4.31 -4.73
CA MET A 309 -5.89 3.64 -5.58
C MET A 309 -7.30 4.16 -5.30
N LEU A 310 -7.71 4.24 -4.03
CA LEU A 310 -9.05 4.75 -3.68
C LEU A 310 -9.23 6.21 -4.07
N ILE A 311 -8.26 7.08 -3.76
CA ILE A 311 -8.26 8.48 -4.22
C ILE A 311 -8.33 8.54 -5.74
N GLY A 312 -7.59 7.67 -6.42
CA GLY A 312 -7.57 7.57 -7.86
C GLY A 312 -8.94 7.24 -8.45
N ILE A 313 -9.56 6.18 -7.95
CA ILE A 313 -10.88 5.72 -8.39
C ILE A 313 -11.96 6.77 -8.06
N TYR A 314 -12.00 7.28 -6.82
CA TYR A 314 -12.99 8.29 -6.42
C TYR A 314 -12.79 9.62 -7.14
N GLY A 315 -11.55 10.05 -7.40
CA GLY A 315 -11.26 11.26 -8.17
C GLY A 315 -11.79 11.19 -9.60
N LEU A 316 -11.62 10.03 -10.26
CA LEU A 316 -12.20 9.77 -11.58
C LEU A 316 -13.73 9.69 -11.55
N LEU A 317 -14.30 9.05 -10.53
CA LEU A 317 -15.76 8.99 -10.36
C LEU A 317 -16.35 10.40 -10.19
N LEU A 318 -15.77 11.23 -9.33
CA LEU A 318 -16.26 12.59 -9.08
C LEU A 318 -16.22 13.47 -10.34
N GLU A 319 -15.17 13.36 -11.15
CA GLU A 319 -15.09 14.05 -12.44
C GLU A 319 -16.20 13.61 -13.40
N PHE A 320 -16.57 12.33 -13.39
CA PHE A 320 -17.66 11.81 -14.22
C PHE A 320 -19.05 12.28 -13.75
N TYR A 321 -19.27 12.35 -12.43
CA TYR A 321 -20.54 12.82 -11.85
C TYR A 321 -20.71 14.35 -11.92
N SER A 322 -19.62 15.10 -11.83
CA SER A 322 -19.62 16.56 -11.82
C SER A 322 -18.62 17.08 -12.86
N PRO A 323 -19.02 17.11 -14.15
CA PRO A 323 -18.15 17.60 -15.22
C PRO A 323 -17.63 19.01 -14.88
N GLY A 324 -16.31 19.15 -14.67
CA GLY A 324 -15.72 20.34 -14.06
C GLY A 324 -14.37 20.75 -14.66
N ILE A 325 -13.51 21.39 -13.85
CA ILE A 325 -12.19 21.92 -14.24
C ILE A 325 -11.16 20.79 -14.57
N GLY A 326 -11.52 19.52 -14.37
CA GLY A 326 -10.61 18.39 -14.60
C GLY A 326 -9.65 18.12 -13.43
N VAL A 327 -9.69 18.90 -12.35
CA VAL A 327 -8.71 18.78 -11.24
C VAL A 327 -8.87 17.44 -10.51
N ALA A 328 -10.11 17.00 -10.27
CA ALA A 328 -10.37 15.72 -9.63
C ALA A 328 -9.97 14.56 -10.54
N GLY A 329 -10.29 14.66 -11.84
CA GLY A 329 -9.90 13.66 -12.83
C GLY A 329 -8.39 13.53 -13.03
N VAL A 330 -7.66 14.65 -13.12
CA VAL A 330 -6.19 14.64 -13.26
C VAL A 330 -5.52 14.13 -12.00
N THR A 331 -5.92 14.63 -10.83
CA THR A 331 -5.37 14.17 -9.55
C THR A 331 -5.66 12.68 -9.33
N GLY A 332 -6.88 12.25 -9.63
CA GLY A 332 -7.29 10.86 -9.56
C GLY A 332 -6.51 9.97 -10.54
N GLY A 333 -6.36 10.42 -11.80
CA GLY A 333 -5.59 9.69 -12.81
C GLY A 333 -4.12 9.50 -12.41
N ILE A 334 -3.46 10.56 -11.91
CA ILE A 334 -2.07 10.47 -11.42
C ILE A 334 -2.00 9.52 -10.22
N ALA A 335 -2.88 9.67 -9.23
CA ALA A 335 -2.89 8.82 -8.04
C ALA A 335 -3.11 7.34 -8.41
N LEU A 336 -4.01 7.05 -9.36
CA LEU A 336 -4.27 5.70 -9.85
C LEU A 336 -3.06 5.12 -10.59
N LEU A 337 -2.40 5.89 -11.46
CA LEU A 337 -1.20 5.41 -12.16
C LEU A 337 -0.04 5.10 -11.19
N VAL A 338 0.15 5.94 -10.16
CA VAL A 338 1.15 5.69 -9.12
C VAL A 338 0.80 4.44 -8.30
N ALA A 339 -0.47 4.25 -7.95
CA ALA A 339 -0.94 3.05 -7.27
C ALA A 339 -0.73 1.79 -8.11
N LEU A 340 -1.04 1.83 -9.41
CA LEU A 340 -0.81 0.72 -10.34
C LEU A 340 0.67 0.38 -10.46
N TYR A 341 1.55 1.39 -10.48
CA TYR A 341 3.00 1.16 -10.45
C TYR A 341 3.45 0.49 -9.15
N ALA A 342 2.94 0.94 -8.00
CA ALA A 342 3.21 0.27 -6.71
C ALA A 342 2.72 -1.18 -6.70
N PHE A 343 1.52 -1.44 -7.22
CA PHE A 343 0.96 -2.78 -7.36
C PHE A 343 1.72 -3.69 -8.33
N GLN A 344 2.50 -3.13 -9.26
CA GLN A 344 3.42 -3.92 -10.09
C GLN A 344 4.63 -4.42 -9.28
N LEU A 345 5.04 -3.69 -8.23
CA LEU A 345 6.14 -4.06 -7.34
C LEU A 345 5.67 -4.96 -6.18
N LEU A 346 4.37 -4.96 -5.89
CA LEU A 346 3.74 -5.74 -4.84
C LEU A 346 3.06 -7.01 -5.41
N PRO A 347 2.92 -8.06 -4.61
CA PRO A 347 2.26 -9.29 -5.02
C PRO A 347 0.73 -9.14 -5.00
N VAL A 348 0.20 -8.46 -6.00
CA VAL A 348 -1.23 -8.19 -6.09
C VAL A 348 -1.99 -9.40 -6.64
N ASN A 349 -3.03 -9.81 -5.94
CA ASN A 349 -3.97 -10.80 -6.42
C ASN A 349 -5.02 -10.12 -7.32
N TYR A 350 -5.01 -10.45 -8.61
CA TYR A 350 -5.96 -9.91 -9.59
C TYR A 350 -7.42 -10.24 -9.27
N ALA A 351 -7.71 -11.34 -8.57
CA ALA A 351 -9.07 -11.63 -8.12
C ALA A 351 -9.52 -10.64 -7.04
N GLY A 352 -8.64 -10.30 -6.09
CA GLY A 352 -8.89 -9.28 -5.08
C GLY A 352 -9.13 -7.90 -5.72
N LEU A 353 -8.25 -7.50 -6.66
CA LEU A 353 -8.42 -6.27 -7.41
C LEU A 353 -9.73 -6.23 -8.20
N GLY A 354 -10.08 -7.33 -8.88
CA GLY A 354 -11.33 -7.45 -9.62
C GLY A 354 -12.56 -7.32 -8.71
N LEU A 355 -12.53 -7.91 -7.52
CA LEU A 355 -13.59 -7.78 -6.51
C LEU A 355 -13.75 -6.35 -5.99
N ILE A 356 -12.65 -5.62 -5.79
CA ILE A 356 -12.70 -4.19 -5.40
C ILE A 356 -13.38 -3.36 -6.50
N LEU A 357 -12.94 -3.53 -7.75
CA LEU A 357 -13.51 -2.80 -8.89
C LEU A 357 -15.00 -3.12 -9.07
N LEU A 358 -15.37 -4.40 -8.94
CA LEU A 358 -16.77 -4.83 -8.95
C LEU A 358 -17.55 -4.20 -7.80
N GLY A 359 -17.00 -4.20 -6.59
CA GLY A 359 -17.63 -3.62 -5.40
C GLY A 359 -17.93 -2.14 -5.58
N ILE A 360 -16.96 -1.37 -6.07
CA ILE A 360 -17.12 0.05 -6.38
C ILE A 360 -18.17 0.25 -7.49
N ALA A 361 -18.13 -0.55 -8.55
CA ALA A 361 -19.10 -0.46 -9.64
C ALA A 361 -20.55 -0.73 -9.16
N LEU A 362 -20.74 -1.71 -8.27
CA LEU A 362 -22.05 -2.02 -7.68
C LEU A 362 -22.56 -0.90 -6.77
N ILE A 363 -21.68 -0.29 -5.97
CA ILE A 363 -22.01 0.88 -5.14
C ILE A 363 -22.44 2.07 -6.01
N VAL A 364 -21.70 2.31 -7.10
CA VAL A 364 -22.03 3.35 -8.10
C VAL A 364 -23.37 3.04 -8.79
N ALA A 365 -23.60 1.78 -9.19
CA ALA A 365 -24.83 1.36 -9.85
C ALA A 365 -26.07 1.55 -8.95
N GLU A 366 -25.97 1.30 -7.64
CA GLU A 366 -27.04 1.59 -6.67
C GLU A 366 -27.46 3.06 -6.69
N SER A 367 -26.52 3.99 -6.92
CA SER A 367 -26.83 5.42 -6.98
C SER A 367 -27.62 5.82 -8.23
N MET A 368 -27.45 5.08 -9.34
CA MET A 368 -28.15 5.35 -10.61
C MET A 368 -29.49 4.61 -10.67
N VAL A 369 -29.52 3.37 -10.21
CA VAL A 369 -30.70 2.52 -10.18
C VAL A 369 -30.90 2.08 -8.71
N PRO A 370 -31.66 2.85 -7.92
CA PRO A 370 -31.90 2.53 -6.52
C PRO A 370 -32.57 1.15 -6.39
N SER A 371 -31.80 0.14 -5.99
CA SER A 371 -32.19 -1.28 -6.02
C SER A 371 -32.67 -1.79 -4.65
N PHE A 372 -33.10 -0.85 -3.79
CA PHE A 372 -33.43 -1.11 -2.38
C PHE A 372 -32.21 -1.53 -1.54
N GLY A 373 -31.01 -1.11 -1.93
CA GLY A 373 -29.78 -1.36 -1.19
C GLY A 373 -29.12 -2.72 -1.45
N ILE A 374 -29.65 -3.55 -2.36
CA ILE A 374 -29.07 -4.87 -2.68
C ILE A 374 -27.72 -4.71 -3.37
N LEU A 375 -27.63 -3.86 -4.40
CA LEU A 375 -26.37 -3.58 -5.09
C LEU A 375 -25.39 -2.85 -4.16
N GLY A 376 -25.88 -1.94 -3.32
CA GLY A 376 -25.05 -1.24 -2.33
C GLY A 376 -24.40 -2.18 -1.31
N LEU A 377 -25.18 -3.06 -0.67
CA LEU A 377 -24.67 -4.03 0.30
C LEU A 377 -23.77 -5.08 -0.35
N GLY A 378 -24.17 -5.61 -1.52
CA GLY A 378 -23.34 -6.52 -2.30
C GLY A 378 -22.02 -5.89 -2.73
N GLY A 379 -22.04 -4.61 -3.09
CA GLY A 379 -20.86 -3.85 -3.45
C GLY A 379 -19.90 -3.63 -2.28
N ILE A 380 -20.41 -3.30 -1.09
CA ILE A 380 -19.59 -3.20 0.14
C ILE A 380 -18.96 -4.55 0.48
N ALA A 381 -19.72 -5.65 0.41
CA ALA A 381 -19.21 -6.99 0.68
C ALA A 381 -18.10 -7.40 -0.31
N ALA A 382 -18.33 -7.17 -1.61
CA ALA A 382 -17.33 -7.42 -2.66
C ALA A 382 -16.08 -6.55 -2.46
N PHE A 383 -16.25 -5.28 -2.13
CA PHE A 383 -15.14 -4.37 -1.84
C PHE A 383 -14.31 -4.83 -0.63
N ALA A 384 -14.97 -5.22 0.47
CA ALA A 384 -14.30 -5.70 1.68
C ALA A 384 -13.53 -7.00 1.43
N LEU A 385 -14.18 -8.00 0.80
CA LEU A 385 -13.53 -9.26 0.42
C LEU A 385 -12.38 -9.05 -0.56
N GLY A 386 -12.57 -8.19 -1.56
CA GLY A 386 -11.53 -7.84 -2.51
C GLY A 386 -10.33 -7.14 -1.85
N SER A 387 -10.59 -6.25 -0.90
CA SER A 387 -9.53 -5.56 -0.13
C SER A 387 -8.73 -6.51 0.76
N LEU A 388 -9.39 -7.50 1.37
CA LEU A 388 -8.73 -8.54 2.16
C LEU A 388 -7.83 -9.43 1.30
N PHE A 389 -8.25 -9.74 0.07
CA PHE A 389 -7.49 -10.57 -0.85
C PHE A 389 -6.52 -9.80 -1.74
N LEU A 390 -6.48 -8.45 -1.68
CA LEU A 390 -5.77 -7.64 -2.66
C LEU A 390 -4.26 -7.92 -2.68
N ILE A 391 -3.65 -8.07 -1.50
CA ILE A 391 -2.22 -8.31 -1.36
C ILE A 391 -2.01 -9.59 -0.57
N ASP A 392 -1.36 -10.55 -1.21
CA ASP A 392 -0.99 -11.82 -0.62
C ASP A 392 0.45 -11.72 -0.10
N ALA A 393 0.59 -11.39 1.18
CA ALA A 393 1.89 -11.20 1.83
C ALA A 393 2.12 -12.26 2.91
N GLU A 394 2.83 -13.32 2.55
CA GLU A 394 3.38 -14.25 3.54
C GLU A 394 4.40 -13.51 4.41
N GLY A 395 4.14 -13.44 5.72
CA GLY A 395 5.00 -12.75 6.71
C GLY A 395 4.46 -11.44 7.29
N GLY A 396 3.25 -11.00 6.90
CA GLY A 396 2.51 -9.92 7.57
C GLY A 396 2.97 -8.48 7.27
N ASP A 397 4.25 -8.24 7.03
CA ASP A 397 4.81 -6.88 6.90
C ASP A 397 4.49 -6.17 5.57
N LEU A 398 4.12 -6.92 4.52
CA LEU A 398 3.70 -6.39 3.22
C LEU A 398 2.17 -6.41 3.03
N SER A 399 1.41 -6.70 4.08
CA SER A 399 -0.06 -6.75 4.03
C SER A 399 -0.68 -5.36 4.21
N ILE A 400 -1.89 -5.18 3.69
CA ILE A 400 -2.69 -3.98 3.98
C ILE A 400 -3.19 -4.11 5.41
N SER A 401 -3.02 -3.05 6.20
CA SER A 401 -3.46 -3.03 7.59
C SER A 401 -4.97 -3.27 7.69
N LEU A 402 -5.36 -4.33 8.40
CA LEU A 402 -6.75 -4.65 8.66
C LEU A 402 -7.55 -3.47 9.27
N PRO A 403 -6.96 -2.64 10.18
CA PRO A 403 -7.62 -1.42 10.65
C PRO A 403 -7.95 -0.42 9.53
N LEU A 404 -7.11 -0.28 8.51
CA LEU A 404 -7.39 0.59 7.36
C LEU A 404 -8.55 0.04 6.53
N ILE A 405 -8.52 -1.26 6.21
CA ILE A 405 -9.62 -1.91 5.48
C ILE A 405 -10.93 -1.75 6.25
N ALA A 406 -10.91 -2.01 7.56
CA ALA A 406 -12.06 -1.85 8.43
C ALA A 406 -12.54 -0.39 8.47
N ALA A 407 -11.63 0.58 8.63
CA ALA A 407 -11.98 2.00 8.65
C ALA A 407 -12.64 2.45 7.35
N VAL A 408 -12.09 2.08 6.20
CA VAL A 408 -12.65 2.42 4.88
C VAL A 408 -14.00 1.72 4.68
N THR A 409 -14.10 0.43 5.00
CA THR A 409 -15.34 -0.35 4.85
C THR A 409 -16.45 0.17 5.75
N VAL A 410 -16.14 0.48 7.02
CA VAL A 410 -17.10 1.06 7.98
C VAL A 410 -17.54 2.45 7.53
N THR A 411 -16.62 3.29 7.06
CA THR A 411 -16.94 4.63 6.56
C THR A 411 -17.84 4.56 5.33
N ALA A 412 -17.51 3.70 4.36
CA ALA A 412 -18.33 3.47 3.18
C ALA A 412 -19.72 2.92 3.55
N SER A 413 -19.78 1.94 4.45
CA SER A 413 -21.04 1.36 4.94
C SER A 413 -21.91 2.39 5.65
N GLY A 414 -21.32 3.20 6.54
CA GLY A 414 -22.01 4.26 7.26
C GLY A 414 -22.56 5.32 6.31
N PHE A 415 -21.77 5.74 5.32
CA PHE A 415 -22.21 6.67 4.28
C PHE A 415 -23.37 6.10 3.45
N SER A 416 -23.27 4.84 3.00
CA SER A 416 -24.35 4.18 2.24
C SER A 416 -25.63 4.06 3.06
N LEU A 417 -25.54 3.65 4.33
CA LEU A 417 -26.68 3.58 5.25
C LEU A 417 -27.32 4.96 5.48
N TRP A 418 -26.50 6.00 5.61
CA TRP A 418 -26.99 7.37 5.74
C TRP A 418 -27.77 7.79 4.49
N VAL A 419 -27.25 7.56 3.27
CA VAL A 419 -27.95 7.85 2.01
C VAL A 419 -29.26 7.07 1.93
N LEU A 420 -29.25 5.75 2.19
CA LEU A 420 -30.45 4.91 2.22
C LEU A 420 -31.49 5.43 3.22
N SER A 421 -31.07 5.79 4.43
CA SER A 421 -31.96 6.33 5.46
C SER A 421 -32.55 7.68 5.05
N SER A 422 -31.76 8.54 4.39
CA SER A 422 -32.19 9.85 3.90
C SER A 422 -33.21 9.70 2.77
N LEU A 423 -32.95 8.81 1.80
CA LEU A 423 -33.88 8.49 0.72
C LEU A 423 -35.17 7.86 1.25
N TRP A 424 -35.08 6.99 2.26
CA TRP A 424 -36.27 6.39 2.86
C TRP A 424 -37.12 7.41 3.61
N LYS A 425 -36.49 8.33 4.35
CA LYS A 425 -37.16 9.46 4.98
C LYS A 425 -37.78 10.39 3.95
N ALA A 426 -37.09 10.69 2.85
CA ALA A 426 -37.62 11.52 1.76
C ALA A 426 -38.82 10.85 1.05
N ARG A 427 -38.82 9.52 0.90
CA ARG A 427 -39.97 8.78 0.35
C ARG A 427 -41.15 8.68 1.33
N LYS A 428 -40.86 8.62 2.64
CA LYS A 428 -41.88 8.59 3.70
C LYS A 428 -42.43 9.97 4.05
N ALA A 429 -41.70 11.04 3.74
CA ALA A 429 -42.25 12.38 3.72
C ALA A 429 -43.29 12.38 2.58
N ALA A 430 -44.53 12.06 2.94
CA ALA A 430 -45.65 12.12 2.04
C ALA A 430 -45.60 13.46 1.33
N ASN A 431 -45.68 13.44 -0.01
CA ASN A 431 -46.09 14.63 -0.74
C ASN A 431 -47.43 15.02 -0.12
N VAL A 432 -47.42 16.04 0.74
CA VAL A 432 -48.63 16.74 1.13
C VAL A 432 -49.09 17.40 -0.17
N SER A 433 -49.89 16.65 -0.93
CA SER A 433 -50.61 17.17 -2.09
C SER A 433 -51.25 18.48 -1.64
N GLY A 434 -51.13 19.55 -2.43
CA GLY A 434 -51.63 20.88 -2.06
C GLY A 434 -53.07 20.88 -1.53
N ASP A 435 -53.87 19.89 -1.90
CA ASP A 435 -55.24 19.63 -1.45
C ASP A 435 -55.38 19.50 0.08
N ASP A 436 -54.47 18.82 0.78
CA ASP A 436 -54.53 18.68 2.25
C ASP A 436 -54.13 19.96 2.99
N LEU A 437 -53.43 20.89 2.32
CA LEU A 437 -53.05 22.19 2.86
C LEU A 437 -54.13 23.27 2.60
N LEU A 438 -54.99 23.01 1.61
CA LEU A 438 -56.12 23.89 1.25
C LEU A 438 -57.34 23.61 2.14
N ILE A 439 -57.63 22.35 2.46
CA ILE A 439 -58.78 21.96 3.28
C ILE A 439 -58.55 22.35 4.75
N GLY A 440 -59.48 23.13 5.32
CA GLY A 440 -59.39 23.71 6.66
C GLY A 440 -58.75 25.10 6.72
N ALA A 441 -58.23 25.61 5.60
CA ALA A 441 -57.60 26.93 5.56
C ALA A 441 -58.63 28.06 5.44
N SER A 442 -58.32 29.22 6.06
CA SER A 442 -59.16 30.42 6.03
C SER A 442 -58.85 31.30 4.81
N ALA A 443 -59.85 31.53 3.97
CA ALA A 443 -59.79 32.43 2.81
C ALA A 443 -60.64 33.68 3.05
N ARG A 444 -60.33 34.79 2.35
CA ARG A 444 -61.10 36.04 2.44
C ARG A 444 -61.88 36.29 1.16
N VAL A 445 -63.17 36.60 1.27
CA VAL A 445 -64.04 36.88 0.11
C VAL A 445 -63.66 38.21 -0.55
N VAL A 446 -63.33 38.19 -1.84
CA VAL A 446 -62.93 39.39 -2.60
C VAL A 446 -64.13 40.28 -2.90
N LYS A 447 -65.25 39.68 -3.28
CA LYS A 447 -66.53 40.34 -3.52
C LYS A 447 -67.66 39.37 -3.18
N GLY A 448 -68.66 39.81 -2.43
CA GLY A 448 -69.77 38.95 -1.99
C GLY A 448 -70.47 38.25 -3.16
N PHE A 449 -70.78 36.96 -2.97
CA PHE A 449 -71.38 36.10 -3.99
C PHE A 449 -72.39 35.11 -3.38
N GLU A 450 -73.36 34.67 -4.19
CA GLU A 450 -74.41 33.74 -3.77
C GLU A 450 -74.11 32.26 -4.06
N LYS A 451 -73.46 31.97 -5.20
CA LYS A 451 -73.07 30.59 -5.58
C LYS A 451 -71.60 30.46 -5.94
N TYR A 452 -71.11 31.30 -6.84
CA TYR A 452 -69.71 31.30 -7.27
C TYR A 452 -69.11 32.70 -7.16
N GLY A 453 -67.89 32.78 -6.66
CA GLY A 453 -67.14 34.03 -6.59
C GLY A 453 -65.65 33.80 -6.41
N LEU A 454 -64.96 34.84 -5.97
CA LEU A 454 -63.50 34.82 -5.78
C LEU A 454 -63.17 35.02 -4.30
N VAL A 455 -62.24 34.19 -3.81
CA VAL A 455 -61.67 34.29 -2.47
C VAL A 455 -60.15 34.39 -2.58
N THR A 456 -59.52 35.04 -1.61
CA THR A 456 -58.06 35.13 -1.51
C THR A 456 -57.57 34.22 -0.40
N LEU A 457 -56.67 33.29 -0.73
CA LEU A 457 -56.04 32.35 0.20
C LEU A 457 -54.52 32.43 0.01
N GLY A 458 -53.76 32.71 1.07
CA GLY A 458 -52.29 32.81 0.99
C GLY A 458 -51.75 33.90 0.05
N GLY A 459 -52.58 34.86 -0.37
CA GLY A 459 -52.22 35.90 -1.35
C GLY A 459 -52.63 35.59 -2.80
N GLU A 460 -53.16 34.40 -3.09
CA GLU A 460 -53.65 34.01 -4.41
C GLU A 460 -55.17 34.12 -4.51
N CYS A 461 -55.70 34.50 -5.68
CA CYS A 461 -57.15 34.54 -5.94
C CYS A 461 -57.65 33.21 -6.51
N TRP A 462 -58.56 32.58 -5.79
CA TRP A 462 -59.16 31.29 -6.11
C TRP A 462 -60.65 31.45 -6.42
N GLN A 463 -61.13 30.66 -7.37
CA GLN A 463 -62.57 30.53 -7.58
C GLN A 463 -63.15 29.72 -6.42
N ALA A 464 -64.27 30.17 -5.86
CA ALA A 464 -64.93 29.49 -4.75
C ALA A 464 -66.42 29.30 -5.00
N ARG A 465 -66.96 28.22 -4.45
CA ARG A 465 -68.39 27.91 -4.37
C ARG A 465 -68.82 27.89 -2.91
N SER A 466 -69.92 28.57 -2.61
CA SER A 466 -70.55 28.60 -1.29
C SER A 466 -72.04 28.29 -1.45
N ASP A 467 -72.59 27.52 -0.51
CA ASP A 467 -74.04 27.22 -0.47
C ASP A 467 -74.82 28.30 0.31
N SER A 468 -74.11 29.24 0.96
CA SER A 468 -74.67 30.41 1.64
C SER A 468 -74.16 31.71 1.02
N GLN A 469 -74.97 32.77 1.11
CA GLN A 469 -74.59 34.12 0.65
C GLN A 469 -73.40 34.66 1.45
N THR A 470 -72.36 35.09 0.75
CA THR A 470 -71.13 35.63 1.33
C THR A 470 -71.05 37.15 1.15
N GLN A 471 -70.36 37.84 2.06
CA GLN A 471 -70.13 39.29 2.01
C GLN A 471 -68.69 39.62 1.64
N THR A 472 -68.50 40.76 0.98
CA THR A 472 -67.16 41.27 0.64
C THR A 472 -66.31 41.45 1.90
N GLY A 473 -65.12 40.85 1.93
CA GLY A 473 -64.18 40.93 3.04
C GLY A 473 -64.39 39.90 4.15
N GLU A 474 -65.44 39.07 4.06
CA GLU A 474 -65.76 38.00 5.01
C GLU A 474 -64.72 36.86 4.97
N THR A 475 -64.46 36.24 6.13
CA THR A 475 -63.58 35.07 6.25
C THR A 475 -64.39 33.78 6.11
N VAL A 476 -63.99 32.94 5.18
CA VAL A 476 -64.60 31.63 4.90
C VAL A 476 -63.58 30.52 5.09
N ILE A 477 -64.02 29.33 5.48
CA ILE A 477 -63.16 28.15 5.61
C ILE A 477 -63.36 27.24 4.40
N VAL A 478 -62.26 26.75 3.85
CA VAL A 478 -62.27 25.78 2.74
C VAL A 478 -62.61 24.39 3.29
N LEU A 479 -63.73 23.82 2.86
CA LEU A 479 -64.17 22.47 3.24
C LEU A 479 -63.66 21.40 2.28
N GLY A 480 -63.32 21.79 1.06
CA GLY A 480 -62.97 20.87 -0.01
C GLY A 480 -62.54 21.61 -1.27
N ARG A 481 -62.05 20.87 -2.26
CA ARG A 481 -61.74 21.41 -3.58
C ARG A 481 -62.35 20.52 -4.66
N ASP A 482 -63.09 21.14 -5.58
CA ASP A 482 -63.51 20.51 -6.83
C ASP A 482 -62.71 21.12 -7.97
N LYS A 483 -61.68 20.39 -8.44
CA LYS A 483 -60.71 20.83 -9.47
C LYS A 483 -60.04 22.16 -9.10
N LEU A 484 -60.44 23.26 -9.74
CA LEU A 484 -59.91 24.61 -9.52
C LEU A 484 -60.87 25.51 -8.70
N THR A 485 -61.97 24.95 -8.18
CA THR A 485 -62.95 25.66 -7.36
C THR A 485 -62.89 25.17 -5.92
N LEU A 486 -62.66 26.08 -4.98
CA LEU A 486 -62.71 25.80 -3.55
C LEU A 486 -64.16 25.76 -3.06
N ILE A 487 -64.52 24.75 -2.28
CA ILE A 487 -65.81 24.70 -1.59
C ILE A 487 -65.61 25.38 -0.25
N VAL A 488 -66.33 26.47 0.00
CA VAL A 488 -66.12 27.31 1.18
C VAL A 488 -67.42 27.51 1.96
N THR A 489 -67.31 27.66 3.28
CA THR A 489 -68.43 28.02 4.16
C THR A 489 -68.05 29.21 5.04
N PRO A 490 -68.99 30.11 5.40
CA PRO A 490 -68.74 31.16 6.36
C PRO A 490 -68.21 30.62 7.68
N ALA A 491 -67.15 31.23 8.23
CA ALA A 491 -66.58 30.80 9.51
C ALA A 491 -67.59 30.89 10.68
N ALA A 492 -68.64 31.71 10.55
CA ALA A 492 -69.72 31.82 11.53
C ALA A 492 -70.75 30.67 11.50
N THR A 493 -70.68 29.79 10.50
CA THR A 493 -71.64 28.68 10.29
C THR A 493 -71.09 27.30 10.65
N LEU A 494 -69.88 27.23 11.20
CA LEU A 494 -69.35 25.97 11.69
C LEU A 494 -70.19 25.49 12.87
N PRO A 495 -70.82 24.31 12.80
CA PRO A 495 -71.35 23.68 14.01
C PRO A 495 -70.17 23.41 14.95
N ASP A 496 -70.34 23.71 16.25
CA ASP A 496 -69.39 23.31 17.29
C ASP A 496 -69.15 21.80 17.18
N SER A 497 -67.99 21.41 16.66
CA SER A 497 -67.55 20.03 16.66
C SER A 497 -66.96 19.73 18.02
N ASP A 498 -67.82 19.42 19.00
CA ASP A 498 -67.41 18.73 20.22
C ASP A 498 -67.21 17.23 19.90
N ASN A 499 -65.97 16.77 20.16
CA ASN A 499 -65.44 15.43 20.49
C ASN A 499 -66.43 14.23 20.60
N PRO A 500 -66.04 12.98 20.25
CA PRO A 500 -64.67 12.44 20.15
C PRO A 500 -64.26 11.81 18.80
#